data_AF-A0AA35W0V6-F1
#
_entry.id   AF-A0AA35W0V6-F1
#
_cell.length_a   1.000
_cell.length_b   1.000
_cell.length_c   1.000
_cell.angle_alpha   90.00
_cell.angle_beta   90.00
_cell.angle_gamma   90.00
#
_symmetry.space_group_name_H-M   'P 1'
#
loop_
_entity.id
_entity.type
_entity.pdbx_description
1 polymer ?
#
loop_
_entity_poly.entity_id
_entity_poly.type
_entity_poly.pdbx_seq_one_letter_code
_entity_poly.pdbx_strand_id
1 'polypeptide(L)'
;MVSQSEADDLYRKIDTDHKRTISVYDWINRFQPGNDLYKYFQAQKGFGTLTVMEDDDLKQMQSVFQRVHTIAECAEERNVRLMVDAEQTYFQPAIRHIVVHVLMPKYNRERPLIFNTIQCYLKDARETLKMDVEYSIKSGFSYGVKLVRGAYLEQEREGAVLKGAPDPLWSSKAETNQCYNDSVECIMKRIRDSNIQMMVATHNKESVKKTIEL
;
A
#
# COMPACT_ATOMS: atom_id res chain seq x y z
N MET A 1 4.99 -10.62 -30.50
CA MET A 1 5.68 -9.32 -30.47
C MET A 1 4.62 -8.29 -30.86
N VAL A 2 4.33 -7.33 -29.99
CA VAL A 2 3.28 -6.31 -30.22
C VAL A 2 3.77 -5.33 -31.28
N SER A 3 2.94 -4.95 -32.24
CA SER A 3 3.32 -3.97 -33.28
C SER A 3 3.57 -2.59 -32.68
N GLN A 4 4.40 -1.77 -33.32
CA GLN A 4 4.69 -0.41 -32.87
C GLN A 4 3.39 0.42 -32.71
N SER A 5 2.43 0.25 -33.63
CA SER A 5 1.13 0.91 -33.56
C SER A 5 0.28 0.49 -32.36
N GLU A 6 0.31 -0.80 -31.99
CA GLU A 6 -0.40 -1.31 -30.82
C GLU A 6 0.28 -0.85 -29.52
N ALA A 7 1.62 -0.76 -29.50
CA ALA A 7 2.36 -0.21 -28.37
C ALA A 7 2.07 1.29 -28.17
N ASP A 8 2.00 2.06 -29.26
CA ASP A 8 1.69 3.49 -29.22
C ASP A 8 0.22 3.76 -28.83
N ASP A 9 -0.71 2.86 -29.20
CA ASP A 9 -2.10 2.93 -28.77
C ASP A 9 -2.25 2.57 -27.28
N LEU A 10 -1.56 1.53 -26.82
CA LEU A 10 -1.48 1.15 -25.41
C LEU A 10 -0.89 2.29 -24.58
N TYR A 11 0.20 2.90 -25.04
CA TYR A 11 0.83 4.02 -24.36
C TYR A 11 -0.11 5.21 -24.26
N ARG A 12 -0.84 5.57 -25.33
CA ARG A 12 -1.85 6.63 -25.30
C ARG A 12 -3.01 6.35 -24.35
N LYS A 13 -3.39 5.08 -24.16
CA LYS A 13 -4.41 4.68 -23.17
C LYS A 13 -3.92 4.85 -21.73
N ILE A 14 -2.60 4.80 -21.48
CA ILE A 14 -2.02 4.86 -20.15
C ILE A 14 -1.52 6.29 -19.80
N ASP A 15 -0.96 7.01 -20.77
CA ASP A 15 -0.47 8.40 -20.68
C ASP A 15 -1.57 9.41 -21.03
N THR A 16 -2.49 9.64 -20.09
CA THR A 16 -3.64 10.53 -20.31
C THR A 16 -3.34 12.01 -20.16
N ASP A 17 -2.19 12.38 -19.58
CA ASP A 17 -1.77 13.78 -19.49
C ASP A 17 -0.79 14.18 -20.60
N HIS A 18 -0.47 13.24 -21.50
CA HIS A 18 0.38 13.40 -22.67
C HIS A 18 1.78 13.95 -22.35
N LYS A 19 2.25 13.76 -21.11
CA LYS A 19 3.58 14.20 -20.69
C LYS A 19 4.69 13.25 -21.09
N ARG A 20 4.35 12.15 -21.76
CA ARG A 20 5.29 11.07 -22.10
C ARG A 20 5.90 10.45 -20.83
N THR A 21 5.14 10.46 -19.74
CA THR A 21 5.48 9.86 -18.46
C THR A 21 4.23 9.26 -17.84
N ILE A 22 4.30 8.03 -17.32
CA ILE A 22 3.17 7.41 -16.62
C ILE A 22 3.38 7.62 -15.12
N SER A 23 2.48 8.36 -14.46
CA SER A 23 2.56 8.52 -13.01
C SER A 23 2.18 7.21 -12.28
N VAL A 24 2.66 7.03 -11.05
CA VAL A 24 2.28 5.85 -10.23
C VAL A 24 0.77 5.81 -9.99
N TYR A 25 0.11 6.98 -9.88
CA TYR A 25 -1.35 7.08 -9.77
C TYR A 25 -2.05 6.54 -11.02
N ASP A 26 -1.57 6.96 -12.20
CA ASP A 26 -2.08 6.52 -13.50
C ASP A 26 -1.88 5.02 -13.70
N TRP A 27 -0.71 4.51 -13.33
CA TRP A 27 -0.39 3.09 -13.35
C TRP A 27 -1.35 2.29 -12.47
N ILE A 28 -1.51 2.66 -11.20
CA ILE A 28 -2.34 1.94 -10.24
C ILE A 28 -3.79 1.88 -10.71
N ASN A 29 -4.38 2.99 -11.14
CA ASN A 29 -5.80 3.03 -11.50
C ASN A 29 -6.10 2.31 -12.83
N ARG A 30 -5.10 2.17 -13.71
CA ARG A 30 -5.27 1.55 -15.04
C ARG A 30 -4.94 0.07 -15.05
N PHE A 31 -3.97 -0.36 -14.25
CA PHE A 31 -3.59 -1.77 -14.10
C PHE A 31 -4.37 -2.47 -12.97
N GLN A 32 -5.69 -2.33 -13.00
CA GLN A 32 -6.62 -3.01 -12.11
C GLN A 32 -7.21 -4.26 -12.78
N PRO A 33 -7.41 -5.37 -12.05
CA PRO A 33 -8.18 -6.50 -12.56
C PRO A 33 -9.57 -6.03 -13.01
N GLY A 34 -9.91 -6.28 -14.27
CA GLY A 34 -11.14 -5.78 -14.91
C GLY A 34 -10.91 -4.69 -15.96
N ASN A 35 -9.76 -4.01 -15.96
CA ASN A 35 -9.32 -3.20 -17.09
C ASN A 35 -8.60 -4.08 -18.12
N ASP A 36 -8.97 -4.01 -19.40
CA ASP A 36 -8.41 -4.88 -20.45
C ASP A 36 -6.87 -4.79 -20.63
N LEU A 37 -6.23 -3.83 -19.96
CA LEU A 37 -4.79 -3.59 -20.04
C LEU A 37 -3.93 -4.77 -19.61
N TYR A 38 -4.35 -5.59 -18.63
CA TYR A 38 -3.56 -6.77 -18.21
C TYR A 38 -3.45 -7.82 -19.32
N LYS A 39 -4.42 -7.89 -20.26
CA LYS A 39 -4.45 -8.87 -21.36
C LYS A 39 -3.31 -8.67 -22.36
N TYR A 40 -2.76 -7.45 -22.42
CA TYR A 40 -1.64 -7.12 -23.29
C TYR A 40 -0.29 -7.53 -22.71
N PHE A 41 -0.23 -7.90 -21.42
CA PHE A 41 0.98 -8.37 -20.75
C PHE A 41 0.95 -9.90 -20.68
N GLN A 42 1.58 -10.55 -21.66
CA GLN A 42 1.91 -11.97 -21.56
C GLN A 42 3.22 -12.11 -20.79
N ALA A 43 3.19 -12.67 -19.59
CA ALA A 43 4.42 -13.15 -18.99
C ALA A 43 4.65 -14.61 -19.38
N GLN A 44 5.84 -14.90 -19.94
CA GLN A 44 6.31 -16.27 -20.06
C GLN A 44 6.62 -16.82 -18.67
N LYS A 45 6.35 -18.11 -18.38
CA LYS A 45 6.75 -18.71 -17.09
C LYS A 45 8.29 -18.67 -16.95
N GLY A 46 8.80 -17.89 -16.00
CA GLY A 46 10.22 -17.77 -15.68
C GLY A 46 10.47 -17.00 -14.38
N PHE A 47 11.72 -16.94 -13.95
CA PHE A 47 12.11 -16.16 -12.77
C PHE A 47 11.87 -14.67 -13.04
N GLY A 48 11.03 -14.00 -12.23
CA GLY A 48 10.72 -12.58 -12.39
C GLY A 48 9.62 -12.23 -13.41
N THR A 49 8.81 -13.20 -13.85
CA THR A 49 7.70 -12.97 -14.79
C THR A 49 6.34 -13.13 -14.09
N LEU A 50 5.42 -12.17 -14.32
CA LEU A 50 4.07 -12.12 -13.74
C LEU A 50 3.18 -13.24 -14.31
N THR A 51 3.11 -14.39 -13.66
CA THR A 51 2.29 -15.50 -14.13
C THR A 51 0.84 -15.05 -14.35
N VAL A 52 0.29 -15.32 -15.53
CA VAL A 52 -1.12 -15.01 -15.83
C VAL A 52 -1.98 -15.81 -14.85
N MET A 53 -2.89 -15.13 -14.17
CA MET A 53 -3.82 -15.77 -13.22
C MET A 53 -4.67 -16.83 -13.91
N GLU A 54 -4.75 -18.01 -13.32
CA GLU A 54 -5.67 -19.05 -13.76
C GLU A 54 -7.11 -18.72 -13.31
N ASP A 55 -8.10 -19.41 -13.88
CA ASP A 55 -9.52 -19.19 -13.53
C ASP A 55 -9.79 -19.42 -12.03
N ASP A 56 -9.05 -20.34 -11.40
CA ASP A 56 -9.16 -20.58 -9.97
C ASP A 56 -8.57 -19.43 -9.15
N ASP A 57 -7.41 -18.87 -9.57
CA ASP A 57 -6.80 -17.69 -8.93
C ASP A 57 -7.76 -16.50 -8.98
N LEU A 58 -8.46 -16.30 -10.10
CA LEU A 58 -9.47 -15.24 -10.25
C LEU A 58 -10.63 -15.44 -9.28
N LYS A 59 -11.14 -16.67 -9.12
CA LYS A 59 -12.20 -16.99 -8.15
C LYS A 59 -11.75 -16.76 -6.71
N GLN A 60 -10.53 -17.17 -6.37
CA GLN A 60 -9.96 -16.93 -5.04
C GLN A 60 -9.82 -15.43 -4.76
N MET A 61 -9.33 -14.66 -5.73
CA MET A 61 -9.21 -13.22 -5.63
C MET A 61 -10.58 -12.56 -5.41
N GLN A 62 -11.59 -12.93 -6.21
CA GLN A 62 -12.96 -12.43 -6.05
C GLN A 62 -13.53 -12.75 -4.66
N SER A 63 -13.28 -13.96 -4.14
CA SER A 63 -13.71 -14.35 -2.80
C SER A 63 -13.03 -13.51 -1.70
N VAL A 64 -11.74 -13.19 -1.85
CA VAL A 64 -11.05 -12.25 -0.95
C VAL A 64 -11.71 -10.87 -1.00
N PHE A 65 -11.92 -10.31 -2.19
CA PHE A 65 -12.57 -9.01 -2.37
C PHE A 65 -13.96 -8.96 -1.74
N GLN A 66 -14.77 -9.99 -1.96
CA GLN A 66 -16.10 -10.08 -1.36
C GLN A 66 -16.04 -10.04 0.17
N ARG A 67 -15.17 -10.85 0.79
CA ARG A 67 -15.01 -10.91 2.26
C ARG A 67 -14.55 -9.58 2.84
N VAL A 68 -13.56 -8.92 2.24
CA VAL A 68 -13.07 -7.63 2.75
C VAL A 68 -14.11 -6.52 2.59
N HIS A 69 -14.91 -6.54 1.51
CA HIS A 69 -16.03 -5.63 1.35
C HIS A 69 -17.11 -5.85 2.42
N THR A 70 -17.48 -7.10 2.70
CA THR A 70 -18.44 -7.42 3.77
C THR A 70 -17.98 -6.91 5.14
N ILE A 71 -16.68 -7.06 5.46
CA ILE A 71 -16.13 -6.55 6.73
C ILE A 71 -16.13 -5.01 6.74
N ALA A 72 -15.74 -4.37 5.63
CA ALA A 72 -15.73 -2.91 5.52
C ALA A 72 -17.15 -2.30 5.63
N GLU A 73 -18.14 -2.92 4.99
CA GLU A 73 -19.56 -2.53 5.08
C GLU A 73 -20.07 -2.67 6.52
N CYS A 74 -19.77 -3.79 7.18
CA CYS A 74 -20.14 -3.95 8.59
C CYS A 74 -19.46 -2.91 9.50
N ALA A 75 -18.21 -2.54 9.21
CA ALA A 75 -17.50 -1.50 9.95
C ALA A 75 -18.12 -0.11 9.73
N GLU A 76 -18.55 0.20 8.51
CA GLU A 76 -19.30 1.42 8.16
C GLU A 76 -20.65 1.48 8.88
N GLU A 77 -21.46 0.43 8.78
CA GLU A 77 -22.78 0.33 9.45
C GLU A 77 -22.69 0.49 10.97
N ARG A 78 -21.64 -0.09 11.58
CA ARG A 78 -21.40 -0.02 13.03
C ARG A 78 -20.59 1.19 13.47
N ASN A 79 -20.17 2.03 12.52
CA ASN A 79 -19.39 3.22 12.78
C ASN A 79 -18.06 2.97 13.53
N VAL A 80 -17.41 1.82 13.25
CA VAL A 80 -16.14 1.41 13.87
C VAL A 80 -14.99 1.50 12.87
N ARG A 81 -13.77 1.74 13.36
CA ARG A 81 -12.57 1.78 12.53
C ARG A 81 -12.08 0.36 12.23
N LEU A 82 -11.78 0.07 10.98
CA LEU A 82 -11.16 -1.18 10.55
C LEU A 82 -9.67 -0.94 10.31
N MET A 83 -8.82 -1.54 11.14
CA MET A 83 -7.37 -1.48 10.99
C MET A 83 -6.88 -2.80 10.40
N VAL A 84 -6.38 -2.77 9.17
CA VAL A 84 -5.86 -3.96 8.50
C VAL A 84 -4.39 -4.12 8.89
N ASP A 85 -4.06 -5.26 9.48
CA ASP A 85 -2.69 -5.55 9.90
C ASP A 85 -1.78 -5.76 8.69
N ALA A 86 -0.50 -5.44 8.90
CA ALA A 86 0.55 -5.69 7.94
C ALA A 86 1.18 -7.06 8.23
N GLU A 87 1.51 -7.78 7.17
CA GLU A 87 2.13 -9.10 7.22
C GLU A 87 3.56 -9.04 6.67
N GLN A 88 4.15 -10.19 6.33
CA GLN A 88 5.47 -10.23 5.69
C GLN A 88 5.47 -9.49 4.35
N THR A 89 6.65 -8.99 3.94
CA THR A 89 6.84 -8.14 2.74
C THR A 89 6.30 -8.74 1.46
N TYR A 90 6.24 -10.06 1.34
CA TYR A 90 5.69 -10.73 0.15
C TYR A 90 4.16 -10.68 0.05
N PHE A 91 3.43 -10.47 1.16
CA PHE A 91 1.98 -10.23 1.15
C PHE A 91 1.62 -8.74 1.03
N GLN A 92 2.52 -7.85 1.46
CA GLN A 92 2.26 -6.42 1.51
C GLN A 92 1.81 -5.78 0.19
N PRO A 93 2.28 -6.17 -1.00
CA PRO A 93 1.76 -5.63 -2.26
C PRO A 93 0.25 -5.87 -2.43
N ALA A 94 -0.22 -7.08 -2.12
CA ALA A 94 -1.64 -7.44 -2.24
C ALA A 94 -2.48 -6.75 -1.15
N ILE A 95 -2.03 -6.77 0.10
CA ILE A 95 -2.70 -6.11 1.22
C ILE A 95 -2.81 -4.61 0.97
N ARG A 96 -1.69 -3.95 0.66
CA ARG A 96 -1.68 -2.50 0.36
C ARG A 96 -2.59 -2.18 -0.81
N HIS A 97 -2.61 -3.02 -1.85
CA HIS A 97 -3.49 -2.80 -2.99
C HIS A 97 -4.98 -2.85 -2.59
N ILE A 98 -5.41 -3.91 -1.92
CA ILE A 98 -6.79 -4.07 -1.44
C ILE A 98 -7.17 -2.89 -0.53
N VAL A 99 -6.32 -2.55 0.43
CA VAL A 99 -6.67 -1.56 1.46
C VAL A 99 -6.61 -0.14 0.90
N VAL A 100 -5.48 0.29 0.33
CA VAL A 100 -5.23 1.69 -0.05
C VAL A 100 -5.88 2.05 -1.38
N HIS A 101 -5.90 1.12 -2.35
CA HIS A 101 -6.36 1.43 -3.71
C HIS A 101 -7.80 0.98 -3.98
N VAL A 102 -8.37 0.08 -3.17
CA VAL A 102 -9.76 -0.41 -3.36
C VAL A 102 -10.69 -0.01 -2.23
N LEU A 103 -10.34 -0.30 -0.97
CA LEU A 103 -11.23 -0.03 0.16
C LEU A 103 -11.25 1.46 0.56
N MET A 104 -10.09 2.10 0.76
CA MET A 104 -10.05 3.50 1.20
C MET A 104 -10.77 4.46 0.23
N PRO A 105 -10.61 4.39 -1.10
CA PRO A 105 -11.34 5.27 -2.01
C PRO A 105 -12.87 5.12 -1.92
N LYS A 106 -13.35 3.91 -1.61
CA LYS A 106 -14.79 3.62 -1.50
C LYS A 106 -15.40 4.05 -0.16
N TYR A 107 -14.70 3.75 0.95
CA TYR A 107 -15.25 3.87 2.32
C TYR A 107 -14.70 5.08 3.10
N ASN A 108 -13.51 5.59 2.79
CA ASN A 108 -12.93 6.74 3.50
C ASN A 108 -13.32 8.07 2.86
N ARG A 109 -14.61 8.41 2.87
CA ARG A 109 -15.12 9.65 2.23
C ARG A 109 -14.88 10.87 3.11
N GLU A 110 -15.71 11.05 4.12
CA GLU A 110 -15.68 12.22 5.02
C GLU A 110 -14.63 12.09 6.12
N ARG A 111 -14.24 10.86 6.47
CA ARG A 111 -13.23 10.58 7.49
C ARG A 111 -12.59 9.21 7.25
N PRO A 112 -11.38 8.97 7.76
CA PRO A 112 -10.78 7.64 7.70
C PRO A 112 -11.57 6.62 8.53
N LEU A 113 -12.05 5.57 7.87
CA LEU A 113 -12.71 4.42 8.48
C LEU A 113 -11.81 3.18 8.40
N ILE A 114 -11.21 2.96 7.22
CA ILE A 114 -10.23 1.92 6.92
C ILE A 114 -8.83 2.48 7.13
N PHE A 115 -7.97 1.70 7.81
CA PHE A 115 -6.58 2.05 8.10
C PHE A 115 -5.64 0.98 7.56
N ASN A 116 -4.62 1.40 6.81
CA ASN A 116 -3.52 0.54 6.37
C ASN A 116 -2.38 0.57 7.41
N THR A 117 -1.69 -0.55 7.62
CA THR A 117 -0.57 -0.63 8.55
C THR A 117 0.77 -0.48 7.81
N ILE A 118 1.62 0.45 8.27
CA ILE A 118 2.98 0.63 7.76
C ILE A 118 3.99 0.21 8.83
N GLN A 119 4.95 -0.62 8.42
CA GLN A 119 5.97 -1.21 9.27
C GLN A 119 7.29 -0.44 9.15
N CYS A 120 7.60 0.43 10.11
CA CYS A 120 8.75 1.33 10.08
C CYS A 120 10.12 0.65 10.22
N TYR A 121 10.17 -0.64 10.50
CA TYR A 121 11.40 -1.44 10.48
C TYR A 121 11.93 -1.72 9.06
N LEU A 122 11.08 -1.55 8.03
CA LEU A 122 11.47 -1.64 6.64
C LEU A 122 12.12 -0.34 6.18
N LYS A 123 13.12 -0.45 5.32
CA LYS A 123 13.83 0.70 4.73
C LYS A 123 12.94 1.55 3.82
N ASP A 124 11.93 0.96 3.19
CA ASP A 124 11.02 1.64 2.24
C ASP A 124 9.81 2.32 2.92
N ALA A 125 9.57 2.06 4.21
CA ALA A 125 8.35 2.47 4.91
C ALA A 125 8.01 3.96 4.79
N ARG A 126 9.02 4.84 4.84
CA ARG A 126 8.83 6.30 4.69
C ARG A 126 8.41 6.69 3.28
N GLU A 127 8.97 6.02 2.28
CA GLU A 127 8.64 6.29 0.89
C GLU A 127 7.22 5.80 0.59
N THR A 128 6.88 4.58 1.03
CA THR A 128 5.51 4.06 0.94
C THR A 128 4.50 4.99 1.61
N LEU A 129 4.80 5.48 2.82
CA LEU A 129 3.92 6.40 3.54
C LEU A 129 3.67 7.70 2.76
N LYS A 130 4.72 8.30 2.18
CA LYS A 130 4.59 9.51 1.35
C LYS A 130 3.75 9.22 0.10
N MET A 131 4.03 8.11 -0.59
CA MET A 131 3.30 7.70 -1.78
C MET A 131 1.81 7.53 -1.50
N ASP A 132 1.44 6.88 -0.40
CA ASP A 132 0.05 6.64 -0.02
C ASP A 132 -0.68 7.95 0.34
N VAL A 133 0.00 8.86 1.04
CA VAL A 133 -0.56 10.19 1.33
C VAL A 133 -0.79 10.97 0.05
N GLU A 134 0.20 11.06 -0.84
CA GLU A 134 0.03 11.78 -2.12
C GLU A 134 -1.05 11.13 -2.99
N TYR A 135 -1.15 9.80 -2.99
CA TYR A 135 -2.22 9.09 -3.68
C TYR A 135 -3.60 9.45 -3.12
N SER A 136 -3.76 9.53 -1.79
CA SER A 136 -5.02 9.91 -1.16
C SER A 136 -5.45 11.33 -1.53
N ILE A 137 -4.52 12.28 -1.56
CA ILE A 137 -4.77 13.68 -1.95
C ILE A 137 -5.23 13.75 -3.41
N LYS A 138 -4.53 13.07 -4.32
CA LYS A 138 -4.89 13.03 -5.75
C LYS A 138 -6.22 12.32 -6.02
N SER A 139 -6.51 11.27 -5.26
CA SER A 139 -7.74 10.48 -5.40
C SER A 139 -8.95 11.11 -4.68
N GLY A 140 -8.73 12.07 -3.79
CA GLY A 140 -9.79 12.77 -3.06
C GLY A 140 -10.44 11.97 -1.94
N PHE A 141 -9.75 11.01 -1.32
CA PHE A 141 -10.26 10.25 -0.17
C PHE A 141 -9.46 10.53 1.11
N SER A 142 -10.07 10.25 2.26
CA SER A 142 -9.46 10.45 3.58
C SER A 142 -8.46 9.32 3.91
N TYR A 143 -7.24 9.67 4.30
CA TYR A 143 -6.19 8.67 4.52
C TYR A 143 -6.14 8.19 5.99
N GLY A 144 -6.21 6.87 6.20
CA GLY A 144 -6.06 6.25 7.51
C GLY A 144 -4.80 5.39 7.58
N VAL A 145 -3.91 5.66 8.53
CA VAL A 145 -2.67 4.88 8.69
C VAL A 145 -2.44 4.43 10.13
N LYS A 146 -2.02 3.19 10.32
CA LYS A 146 -1.50 2.65 11.57
C LYS A 146 0.01 2.49 11.46
N LEU A 147 0.78 3.23 12.25
CA LEU A 147 2.24 3.12 12.26
C LEU A 147 2.67 2.14 13.35
N VAL A 148 3.42 1.11 12.94
CA VAL A 148 4.07 0.13 13.82
C VAL A 148 5.57 0.09 13.53
N ARG A 149 6.36 -0.53 14.42
CA ARG A 149 7.75 -0.89 14.06
C ARG A 149 7.74 -2.07 13.07
N GLY A 150 7.17 -3.20 13.46
CA GLY A 150 7.14 -4.43 12.68
C GLY A 150 7.18 -5.64 13.61
N ALA A 151 6.78 -6.81 13.12
CA ALA A 151 6.68 -8.03 13.93
C ALA A 151 7.47 -9.22 13.38
N TYR A 152 7.94 -9.17 12.12
CA TYR A 152 8.45 -10.34 11.39
C TYR A 152 9.97 -10.27 11.10
N LEU A 153 10.77 -9.70 12.02
CA LEU A 153 12.19 -9.38 11.77
C LEU A 153 13.01 -10.58 11.30
N GLU A 154 12.80 -11.75 11.91
CA GLU A 154 13.57 -12.96 11.62
C GLU A 154 13.17 -13.51 10.24
N GLN A 155 11.86 -13.63 9.99
CA GLN A 155 11.32 -14.15 8.74
C GLN A 155 11.69 -13.27 7.53
N GLU A 156 11.75 -11.95 7.69
CA GLU A 156 12.18 -11.04 6.63
C GLU A 156 13.65 -11.25 6.25
N ARG A 157 14.53 -11.42 7.25
CA ARG A 157 15.96 -11.66 7.01
C ARG A 157 16.22 -13.02 6.39
N GLU A 158 15.59 -14.06 6.92
CA GLU A 158 15.66 -15.40 6.35
C GLU A 158 15.15 -15.41 4.91
N GLY A 159 14.02 -14.74 4.66
CA GLY A 159 13.46 -14.59 3.31
C GLY A 159 14.40 -13.84 2.35
N ALA A 160 15.09 -12.79 2.82
CA ALA A 160 16.05 -12.05 2.00
C ALA A 160 17.26 -12.91 1.63
N VAL A 161 17.81 -13.67 2.58
CA VAL A 161 18.93 -14.60 2.36
C VAL A 161 18.54 -15.68 1.36
N LEU A 162 17.37 -16.31 1.52
CA LEU A 162 16.87 -17.36 0.61
C LEU A 162 16.68 -16.85 -0.82
N LYS A 163 16.34 -15.57 -1.00
CA LYS A 163 16.14 -14.93 -2.31
C LYS A 163 17.41 -14.32 -2.90
N GLY A 164 18.53 -14.31 -2.16
CA GLY A 164 19.74 -13.58 -2.55
C GLY A 164 19.50 -12.06 -2.66
N ALA A 165 18.52 -11.53 -1.93
CA ALA A 165 18.12 -10.13 -1.95
C ALA A 165 18.78 -9.34 -0.80
N PRO A 166 18.93 -8.01 -0.92
CA PRO A 166 19.40 -7.17 0.19
C PRO A 166 18.46 -7.25 1.41
N ASP A 167 19.01 -7.10 2.62
CA ASP A 167 18.22 -7.03 3.86
C ASP A 167 17.24 -5.83 3.79
N PRO A 168 15.91 -6.07 3.80
CA PRO A 168 14.92 -5.02 3.71
C PRO A 168 14.82 -4.20 5.01
N LEU A 169 15.40 -4.68 6.11
CA LEU A 169 15.30 -4.09 7.43
C LEU A 169 16.40 -3.05 7.68
N TRP A 170 16.14 -2.13 8.60
CA TRP A 170 17.19 -1.30 9.20
C TRP A 170 18.22 -2.15 9.95
N SER A 171 19.48 -1.69 9.95
CA SER A 171 20.59 -2.42 10.56
C SER A 171 20.48 -2.47 12.09
N SER A 172 19.80 -1.50 12.70
CA SER A 172 19.67 -1.36 14.14
C SER A 172 18.26 -0.96 14.61
N LYS A 173 17.98 -1.27 15.88
CA LYS A 173 16.78 -0.79 16.59
C LYS A 173 16.72 0.74 16.63
N ALA A 174 17.87 1.42 16.70
CA ALA A 174 17.95 2.87 16.73
C ALA A 174 17.44 3.47 15.40
N GLU A 175 17.88 2.94 14.27
CA GLU A 175 17.40 3.34 12.94
C GLU A 175 15.89 3.05 12.76
N THR A 176 15.41 1.90 13.21
CA THR A 176 13.96 1.61 13.22
C THR A 176 13.17 2.62 14.05
N ASN A 177 13.69 2.98 15.24
CA ASN A 177 13.08 3.99 16.08
C ASN A 177 13.07 5.38 15.42
N GLN A 178 14.15 5.73 14.74
CA GLN A 178 14.26 6.99 14.01
C GLN A 178 13.23 7.02 12.86
N CYS A 179 13.21 5.98 12.02
CA CYS A 179 12.21 5.84 10.94
C CYS A 179 10.78 5.97 11.47
N TYR A 180 10.46 5.29 12.59
CA TYR A 180 9.15 5.37 13.22
C TYR A 180 8.78 6.79 13.67
N ASN A 181 9.67 7.46 14.41
CA ASN A 181 9.40 8.80 14.92
C ASN A 181 9.31 9.83 13.78
N ASP A 182 10.19 9.73 12.77
CA ASP A 182 10.17 10.58 11.59
C ASP A 182 8.87 10.40 10.79
N SER A 183 8.34 9.18 10.69
CA SER A 183 7.07 8.88 10.04
C SER A 183 5.88 9.47 10.81
N VAL A 184 5.89 9.37 12.14
CA VAL A 184 4.88 10.03 13.00
C VAL A 184 4.91 11.54 12.78
N GLU A 185 6.08 12.16 12.85
CA GLU A 185 6.23 13.61 12.65
C GLU A 185 5.76 14.05 11.26
N CYS A 186 6.12 13.29 10.22
CA CYS A 186 5.69 13.53 8.85
C CYS A 186 4.16 13.60 8.73
N ILE A 187 3.44 12.69 9.39
CA ILE A 187 1.98 12.64 9.31
C ILE A 187 1.34 13.69 10.22
N MET A 188 1.86 13.92 11.43
CA MET A 188 1.38 14.98 12.33
C MET A 188 1.39 16.35 11.66
N LYS A 189 2.43 16.65 10.88
CA LYS A 189 2.52 17.90 10.10
C LYS A 189 1.42 18.04 9.05
N ARG A 190 0.85 16.94 8.55
CA ARG A 190 -0.20 16.93 7.52
C ARG A 190 -1.61 16.79 8.07
N ILE A 191 -1.79 16.24 9.28
CA ILE A 191 -3.12 16.04 9.90
C ILE A 191 -3.89 17.36 10.08
N ARG A 192 -3.20 18.50 10.24
CA ARG A 192 -3.86 19.81 10.44
C ARG A 192 -4.58 20.33 9.19
N ASP A 193 -4.01 20.05 8.01
CA ASP A 193 -4.43 20.65 6.73
C ASP A 193 -5.03 19.61 5.77
N SER A 194 -5.20 18.37 6.21
CA SER A 194 -5.62 17.25 5.35
C SER A 194 -6.51 16.28 6.12
N ASN A 195 -7.39 15.57 5.41
CA ASN A 195 -8.26 14.57 6.01
C ASN A 195 -7.51 13.25 6.25
N ILE A 196 -6.54 13.31 7.16
CA ILE A 196 -5.64 12.20 7.49
C ILE A 196 -5.81 11.86 8.97
N GLN A 197 -5.87 10.57 9.30
CA GLN A 197 -5.82 10.09 10.67
C GLN A 197 -4.75 9.02 10.83
N MET A 198 -4.10 9.04 12.00
CA MET A 198 -3.03 8.12 12.34
C MET A 198 -3.31 7.41 13.65
N MET A 199 -3.04 6.10 13.68
CA MET A 199 -2.90 5.31 14.89
C MET A 199 -1.40 5.14 15.20
N VAL A 200 -0.98 5.65 16.36
CA VAL A 200 0.40 5.54 16.85
C VAL A 200 0.52 4.29 17.71
N ALA A 201 0.87 3.15 17.10
CA ALA A 201 0.96 1.87 17.78
C ALA A 201 2.39 1.62 18.32
N THR A 202 2.62 1.96 19.59
CA THR A 202 3.93 1.80 20.25
C THR A 202 3.80 1.68 21.78
N HIS A 203 4.62 0.81 22.37
CA HIS A 203 4.85 0.75 23.82
C HIS A 203 6.14 1.49 24.25
N ASN A 204 6.88 2.07 23.30
CA ASN A 204 8.10 2.81 23.59
C ASN A 204 7.75 4.18 24.18
N LYS A 205 8.10 4.38 25.46
CA LYS A 205 7.86 5.61 26.22
C LYS A 205 8.35 6.88 25.51
N GLU A 206 9.56 6.85 24.96
CA GLU A 206 10.15 8.01 24.28
C GLU A 206 9.39 8.36 23.01
N SER A 207 8.97 7.36 22.21
CA SER A 207 8.10 7.60 21.05
C SER A 207 6.76 8.20 21.46
N VAL A 208 6.12 7.68 22.51
CA VAL A 208 4.85 8.24 23.03
C VAL A 208 5.02 9.70 23.45
N LYS A 209 6.06 9.99 24.23
CA LYS A 209 6.36 11.35 24.69
C LYS A 209 6.56 12.31 23.51
N LYS A 210 7.41 11.93 22.55
CA LYS A 210 7.63 12.73 21.34
C LYS A 210 6.36 12.98 20.55
N THR A 211 5.48 11.98 20.42
CA THR A 211 4.19 12.15 19.71
C THR A 211 3.29 13.19 20.39
N ILE A 212 3.21 13.18 21.72
CA ILE A 212 2.37 14.11 22.48
C ILE A 212 2.89 15.56 22.39
N GLU A 213 4.20 15.74 22.20
CA GLU A 213 4.85 17.05 22.10
C GLU A 213 4.72 17.72 20.71
N LEU A 214 4.19 17.01 19.69
CA LEU A 214 3.98 17.50 18.31
C LEU A 214 2.58 18.11 18.08
#